data_AF-A7SGM2-F1
#
_entry.id   AF-A7SGM2-F1
#
_cell.length_a   1.000
_cell.length_b   1.000
_cell.length_c   1.000
_cell.angle_alpha   90.00
_cell.angle_beta   90.00
_cell.angle_gamma   90.00
#
_symmetry.space_group_name_H-M   'P 1'
#
loop_
_entity.id
_entity.type
_entity.pdbx_description
1 polymer ?
#
loop_
_entity_poly.entity_id
_entity_poly.type
_entity_poly.pdbx_seq_one_letter_code
_entity_poly.pdbx_strand_id
1 'polypeptide(L)'
;MTAEDFLEAYHRLVVEHQLAKEEQEDRCDDEEFQEIDSLNQQLTERRARALEKKENELFKEIKEQAHLSAKEADRLMSKHKEDLDQYADKKAREMERQKAQIKERLLERRKRWVRDAEQRAMEQNVMISQQEETLKQVLDTQIGLSQKLQKQVMMEHEQNLVALNNHLQMSRMRQQKRLEQRLARRRARLADLRQRMEEERTKQAEEDPEKMKILARSQNIEYQAEVKKVQEDHQAALEDLRRRLAAETEEALKEQDDRLGKILGKLQLEVARRDDIIKKQDEAIRTLEDCFKRVGDYFGRAKAKQESINLEREMKLELIRQTEKIDKDMQEQLVVELQEEEERFLATVAEASDIPENDLVVLIKNSANEAGMDPRLSKTIAKDVRKRIRSARGRRDEADA
;
A
#
# COMPACT_ATOMS: atom_id res chain seq x y z
N MET A 1 -14.40 -9.12 -20.16
CA MET A 1 -14.89 -9.29 -18.78
C MET A 1 -13.78 -9.92 -17.98
N THR A 2 -13.15 -9.11 -17.14
CA THR A 2 -12.23 -9.61 -16.11
C THR A 2 -13.02 -10.30 -15.00
N ALA A 3 -12.36 -11.07 -14.14
CA ALA A 3 -13.01 -11.66 -12.97
C ALA A 3 -13.58 -10.59 -12.02
N GLU A 4 -12.96 -9.41 -12.00
CA GLU A 4 -13.41 -8.23 -11.25
C GLU A 4 -14.72 -7.68 -11.83
N ASP A 5 -14.84 -7.55 -13.16
CA ASP A 5 -16.09 -7.12 -13.82
C ASP A 5 -17.27 -8.05 -13.49
N PHE A 6 -17.02 -9.36 -13.41
CA PHE A 6 -18.04 -10.35 -13.07
C PHE A 6 -18.45 -10.27 -11.60
N LEU A 7 -17.48 -10.08 -10.68
CA LEU A 7 -17.75 -9.90 -9.26
C LEU A 7 -18.52 -8.61 -8.99
N GLU A 8 -18.18 -7.52 -9.67
CA GLU A 8 -18.95 -6.27 -9.59
C GLU A 8 -20.38 -6.44 -10.12
N ALA A 9 -20.56 -7.10 -11.27
CA ALA A 9 -21.88 -7.37 -11.83
C ALA A 9 -22.72 -8.28 -10.90
N TYR A 10 -22.10 -9.30 -10.30
CA TYR A 10 -22.75 -10.17 -9.33
C TYR A 10 -23.14 -9.41 -8.06
N HIS A 11 -22.25 -8.57 -7.52
CA HIS A 11 -22.55 -7.76 -6.35
C HIS A 11 -23.69 -6.79 -6.64
N ARG A 12 -23.69 -6.12 -7.79
CA ARG A 12 -24.80 -5.25 -8.21
C ARG A 12 -26.10 -6.01 -8.30
N LEU A 13 -26.11 -7.19 -8.93
CA LEU A 13 -27.30 -8.03 -9.04
C LEU A 13 -27.82 -8.48 -7.67
N VAL A 14 -26.94 -8.84 -6.74
CA VAL A 14 -27.33 -9.21 -5.37
C VAL A 14 -27.95 -8.03 -4.63
N VAL A 15 -27.38 -6.83 -4.78
CA VAL A 15 -27.93 -5.60 -4.18
C VAL A 15 -29.28 -5.26 -4.79
N GLU A 16 -29.43 -5.33 -6.12
CA GLU A 16 -30.69 -5.12 -6.82
C GLU A 16 -31.75 -6.13 -6.38
N HIS A 17 -31.38 -7.40 -6.21
CA HIS A 17 -32.31 -8.42 -5.72
C HIS A 17 -32.69 -8.19 -4.25
N GLN A 18 -31.76 -7.72 -3.41
CA GLN A 18 -32.07 -7.36 -2.02
C GLN A 18 -33.04 -6.19 -1.96
N LEU A 19 -32.78 -5.13 -2.75
CA LEU A 19 -33.67 -3.97 -2.86
C LEU A 19 -35.06 -4.37 -3.37
N ALA A 20 -35.12 -5.19 -4.43
CA ALA A 20 -36.39 -5.66 -4.97
C ALA A 20 -37.18 -6.51 -3.94
N LYS A 21 -36.48 -7.27 -3.11
CA LYS A 21 -37.09 -8.04 -2.04
C LYS A 21 -37.59 -7.14 -0.91
N GLU A 22 -36.80 -6.15 -0.49
CA GLU A 22 -37.22 -5.15 0.51
C GLU A 22 -38.44 -4.36 0.01
N GLU A 23 -38.46 -3.91 -1.25
CA GLU A 23 -39.62 -3.25 -1.84
C GLU A 23 -40.86 -4.16 -1.89
N GLN A 24 -40.68 -5.46 -2.11
CA GLN A 24 -41.79 -6.41 -2.10
C GLN A 24 -42.31 -6.64 -0.68
N GLU A 25 -41.41 -6.74 0.31
CA GLU A 25 -41.77 -6.83 1.73
C GLU A 25 -42.56 -5.57 2.17
N ASP A 26 -42.09 -4.37 1.81
CA ASP A 26 -42.78 -3.11 2.09
C ASP A 26 -44.18 -3.05 1.46
N ARG A 27 -44.33 -3.51 0.20
CA ARG A 27 -45.65 -3.57 -0.46
C ARG A 27 -46.59 -4.55 0.22
N CYS A 28 -46.10 -5.72 0.61
CA CYS A 28 -46.91 -6.70 1.33
C CYS A 28 -47.35 -6.13 2.69
N ASP A 29 -46.46 -5.47 3.42
CA ASP A 29 -46.78 -4.82 4.70
C ASP A 29 -47.84 -3.73 4.53
N ASP A 30 -47.75 -2.91 3.46
CA ASP A 30 -48.74 -1.88 3.13
C ASP A 30 -50.10 -2.48 2.76
N GLU A 31 -50.13 -3.57 1.99
CA GLU A 31 -51.35 -4.31 1.64
C GLU A 31 -52.00 -4.92 2.88
N GLU A 32 -51.21 -5.61 3.72
CA GLU A 32 -51.69 -6.18 4.99
C GLU A 32 -52.24 -5.10 5.93
N PHE A 33 -51.57 -3.94 6.00
CA PHE A 33 -52.04 -2.81 6.78
C PHE A 33 -53.39 -2.28 6.29
N GLN A 34 -53.57 -2.13 4.97
CA GLN A 34 -54.83 -1.70 4.37
C GLN A 34 -55.94 -2.71 4.60
N GLU A 35 -55.67 -4.01 4.46
CA GLU A 35 -56.64 -5.07 4.76
C GLU A 35 -57.09 -5.02 6.22
N ILE A 36 -56.14 -4.94 7.16
CA ILE A 36 -56.44 -4.84 8.59
C ILE A 36 -57.24 -3.57 8.90
N ASP A 37 -56.90 -2.44 8.31
CA ASP A 37 -57.62 -1.19 8.54
C ASP A 37 -59.06 -1.28 7.98
N SER A 38 -59.24 -1.85 6.80
CA SER A 38 -60.56 -2.09 6.21
C SER A 38 -61.41 -3.04 7.06
N LEU A 39 -60.82 -4.11 7.60
CA LEU A 39 -61.49 -5.04 8.49
C LEU A 39 -61.88 -4.36 9.80
N ASN A 40 -61.00 -3.55 10.37
CA ASN A 40 -61.29 -2.78 11.58
C ASN A 40 -62.44 -1.80 11.36
N GLN A 41 -62.46 -1.08 10.23
CA GLN A 41 -63.56 -0.18 9.84
C GLN A 41 -64.89 -0.94 9.69
N GLN A 42 -64.88 -2.11 9.03
CA GLN A 42 -66.07 -2.95 8.93
C GLN A 42 -66.56 -3.44 10.29
N LEU A 43 -65.64 -3.79 11.19
CA LEU A 43 -65.96 -4.28 12.53
C LEU A 43 -66.52 -3.17 13.42
N THR A 44 -65.97 -1.95 13.36
CA THR A 44 -66.50 -0.78 14.05
C THR A 44 -67.88 -0.39 13.50
N GLU A 45 -68.08 -0.39 12.18
CA GLU A 45 -69.40 -0.15 11.59
C GLU A 45 -70.43 -1.20 12.01
N ARG A 46 -70.08 -2.49 11.97
CA ARG A 46 -70.98 -3.57 12.42
C ARG A 46 -71.34 -3.41 13.88
N ARG A 47 -70.37 -3.06 14.74
CA ARG A 47 -70.61 -2.78 16.17
C ARG A 47 -71.50 -1.56 16.36
N ALA A 48 -71.27 -0.48 15.62
CA ALA A 48 -72.08 0.73 15.69
C ALA A 48 -73.54 0.46 15.30
N ARG A 49 -73.77 -0.23 14.17
CA ARG A 49 -75.12 -0.62 13.73
C ARG A 49 -75.81 -1.56 14.72
N ALA A 50 -75.06 -2.49 15.35
CA ALA A 50 -75.62 -3.39 16.36
C ALA A 50 -76.00 -2.64 17.65
N LEU A 51 -75.16 -1.70 18.09
CA LEU A 51 -75.43 -0.82 19.22
C LEU A 51 -76.65 0.07 18.96
N GLU A 52 -76.73 0.70 17.80
CA GLU A 52 -77.87 1.56 17.43
C GLU A 52 -79.19 0.77 17.41
N LYS A 53 -79.17 -0.48 16.91
CA LYS A 53 -80.35 -1.37 16.98
C LYS A 53 -80.75 -1.66 18.43
N LYS A 54 -79.79 -2.04 19.27
CA LYS A 54 -80.01 -2.33 20.70
C LYS A 54 -80.51 -1.11 21.46
N GLU A 55 -79.95 0.07 21.21
CA GLU A 55 -80.40 1.33 21.80
C GLU A 55 -81.85 1.62 21.40
N ASN A 56 -82.18 1.51 20.11
CA ASN A 56 -83.54 1.72 19.63
C ASN A 56 -84.56 0.72 20.22
N GLU A 57 -84.17 -0.53 20.44
CA GLU A 57 -84.98 -1.55 21.12
C GLU A 57 -85.20 -1.17 22.60
N LEU A 58 -84.13 -0.83 23.31
CA LEU A 58 -84.16 -0.48 24.74
C LEU A 58 -84.97 0.81 24.98
N PHE A 59 -84.90 1.78 24.08
CA PHE A 59 -85.73 2.99 24.12
C PHE A 59 -87.21 2.70 23.88
N LYS A 60 -87.55 1.72 23.02
CA LYS A 60 -88.95 1.28 22.87
C LYS A 60 -89.47 0.64 24.15
N GLU A 61 -88.67 -0.23 24.77
CA GLU A 61 -89.00 -0.85 26.07
C GLU A 61 -89.19 0.19 27.18
N ILE A 62 -88.29 1.18 27.27
CA ILE A 62 -88.41 2.28 28.25
C ILE A 62 -89.68 3.10 28.01
N LYS A 63 -89.99 3.41 26.75
CA LYS A 63 -91.20 4.19 26.40
C LYS A 63 -92.47 3.45 26.79
N GLU A 64 -92.51 2.13 26.59
CA GLU A 64 -93.64 1.27 26.96
C GLU A 64 -93.79 1.12 28.47
N GLN A 65 -92.69 0.88 29.20
CA GLN A 65 -92.71 0.67 30.65
C GLN A 65 -92.93 1.95 31.46
N ALA A 66 -92.42 3.09 31.01
CA ALA A 66 -92.50 4.36 31.74
C ALA A 66 -93.69 5.24 31.32
N HIS A 67 -94.54 4.78 30.38
CA HIS A 67 -95.67 5.55 29.82
C HIS A 67 -95.30 6.97 29.36
N LEU A 68 -94.09 7.14 28.83
CA LEU A 68 -93.56 8.45 28.45
C LEU A 68 -94.28 8.99 27.22
N SER A 69 -94.60 10.28 27.25
CA SER A 69 -95.07 11.04 26.09
C SER A 69 -94.02 10.99 24.97
N ALA A 70 -94.44 10.93 23.70
CA ALA A 70 -93.53 10.91 22.55
C ALA A 70 -92.51 12.08 22.59
N LYS A 71 -92.94 13.26 23.03
CA LYS A 71 -92.08 14.45 23.14
C LYS A 71 -91.06 14.34 24.28
N GLU A 72 -91.38 13.63 25.35
CA GLU A 72 -90.47 13.44 26.49
C GLU A 72 -89.43 12.36 26.16
N ALA A 73 -89.83 11.29 25.47
CA ALA A 73 -88.94 10.28 24.94
C ALA A 73 -87.94 10.84 23.91
N ASP A 74 -88.40 11.69 22.98
CA ASP A 74 -87.53 12.32 21.98
C ASP A 74 -86.52 13.29 22.62
N ARG A 75 -86.93 14.04 23.65
CA ARG A 75 -86.02 14.89 24.43
C ARG A 75 -84.97 14.07 25.20
N LEU A 76 -85.36 12.92 25.76
CA LEU A 76 -84.44 12.02 26.46
C LEU A 76 -83.42 11.41 25.48
N MET A 77 -83.88 10.97 24.30
CA MET A 77 -83.03 10.49 23.21
C MET A 77 -82.03 11.55 22.73
N SER A 78 -82.49 12.79 22.54
CA SER A 78 -81.62 13.89 22.10
C SER A 78 -80.53 14.19 23.12
N LYS A 79 -80.86 14.23 24.42
CA LYS A 79 -79.87 14.41 25.48
C LYS A 79 -78.88 13.26 25.56
N HIS A 80 -79.35 12.02 25.45
CA HIS A 80 -78.47 10.86 25.49
C HIS A 80 -77.50 10.85 24.29
N LYS A 81 -77.96 11.22 23.11
CA LYS A 81 -77.09 11.39 21.93
C LYS A 81 -76.06 12.50 22.14
N GLU A 82 -76.47 13.65 22.65
CA GLU A 82 -75.54 14.73 23.01
C GLU A 82 -74.49 14.28 24.05
N ASP A 83 -74.89 13.51 25.06
CA ASP A 83 -73.98 12.97 26.08
C ASP A 83 -73.01 11.94 25.48
N LEU A 84 -73.48 11.08 24.56
CA LEU A 84 -72.65 10.11 23.83
C LEU A 84 -71.64 10.81 22.93
N ASP A 85 -72.05 11.85 22.20
CA ASP A 85 -71.16 12.64 21.35
C ASP A 85 -70.10 13.36 22.19
N GLN A 86 -70.48 13.98 23.31
CA GLN A 86 -69.53 14.58 24.24
C GLN A 86 -68.56 13.57 24.84
N TYR A 87 -69.02 12.35 25.13
CA TYR A 87 -68.17 11.28 25.63
C TYR A 87 -67.21 10.77 24.54
N ALA A 88 -67.68 10.61 23.31
CA ALA A 88 -66.87 10.24 22.16
C ALA A 88 -65.77 11.28 21.89
N ASP A 89 -66.10 12.57 21.93
CA ASP A 89 -65.15 13.67 21.78
C ASP A 89 -64.08 13.67 22.88
N LYS A 90 -64.48 13.50 24.14
CA LYS A 90 -63.54 13.40 25.27
C LYS A 90 -62.59 12.21 25.08
N LYS A 91 -63.13 11.05 24.71
CA LYS A 91 -62.36 9.83 24.46
C LYS A 91 -61.42 9.98 23.27
N ALA A 92 -61.86 10.62 22.19
CA ALA A 92 -61.02 10.89 21.02
C ALA A 92 -59.84 11.79 21.38
N ARG A 93 -60.08 12.86 22.15
CA ARG A 93 -59.02 13.76 22.64
C ARG A 93 -58.04 13.05 23.57
N GLU A 94 -58.51 12.17 24.46
CA GLU A 94 -57.63 11.37 25.31
C GLU A 94 -56.79 10.38 24.49
N MET A 95 -57.39 9.70 23.52
CA MET A 95 -56.69 8.80 22.59
C MET A 95 -55.63 9.55 21.79
N GLU A 96 -55.94 10.75 21.30
CA GLU A 96 -55.00 11.58 20.57
C GLU A 96 -53.83 12.04 21.44
N ARG A 97 -54.10 12.44 22.69
CA ARG A 97 -53.05 12.75 23.69
C ARG A 97 -52.17 11.54 23.98
N GLN A 98 -52.74 10.36 24.17
CA GLN A 98 -51.98 9.13 24.39
C GLN A 98 -51.13 8.76 23.17
N LYS A 99 -51.71 8.84 21.95
CA LYS A 99 -50.97 8.65 20.70
C LYS A 99 -49.82 9.64 20.58
N ALA A 100 -50.03 10.92 20.89
CA ALA A 100 -49.00 11.94 20.88
C ALA A 100 -47.87 11.64 21.87
N GLN A 101 -48.19 11.27 23.11
CA GLN A 101 -47.21 10.87 24.13
C GLN A 101 -46.39 9.65 23.70
N ILE A 102 -47.03 8.64 23.07
CA ILE A 102 -46.33 7.46 22.57
C ILE A 102 -45.40 7.85 21.41
N LYS A 103 -45.88 8.67 20.45
CA LYS A 103 -45.05 9.18 19.35
C LYS A 103 -43.85 9.97 19.87
N GLU A 104 -44.04 10.83 20.86
CA GLU A 104 -42.97 11.60 21.49
C GLU A 104 -41.93 10.68 22.16
N ARG A 105 -42.37 9.71 22.97
CA ARG A 105 -41.48 8.70 23.58
C ARG A 105 -40.71 7.87 22.56
N LEU A 106 -41.35 7.51 21.44
CA LEU A 106 -40.69 6.80 20.34
C LEU A 106 -39.64 7.66 19.66
N LEU A 107 -39.94 8.94 19.41
CA LEU A 107 -39.00 9.90 18.83
C LEU A 107 -37.80 10.14 19.76
N GLU A 108 -38.04 10.31 21.06
CA GLU A 108 -36.97 10.42 22.04
C GLU A 108 -36.10 9.16 22.08
N ARG A 109 -36.72 7.98 22.06
CA ARG A 109 -36.00 6.71 22.04
C ARG A 109 -35.17 6.57 20.78
N ARG A 110 -35.71 6.96 19.61
CA ARG A 110 -34.98 6.97 18.33
C ARG A 110 -33.79 7.94 18.39
N LYS A 111 -33.98 9.16 18.90
CA LYS A 111 -32.90 10.15 19.10
C LYS A 111 -31.80 9.65 20.04
N ARG A 112 -32.15 8.94 21.12
CA ARG A 112 -31.17 8.31 22.01
C ARG A 112 -30.41 7.21 21.28
N TRP A 113 -31.12 6.37 20.53
CA TRP A 113 -30.51 5.29 19.77
C TRP A 113 -29.50 5.78 18.73
N VAL A 114 -29.84 6.85 18.01
CA VAL A 114 -28.93 7.50 17.05
C VAL A 114 -27.70 8.06 17.76
N ARG A 115 -27.88 8.81 18.86
CA ARG A 115 -26.76 9.34 19.65
C ARG A 115 -25.85 8.25 20.20
N ASP A 116 -26.42 7.18 20.76
CA ASP A 116 -25.66 6.04 21.27
C ASP A 116 -24.90 5.33 20.14
N ALA A 117 -25.48 5.26 18.93
CA ALA A 117 -24.82 4.69 17.76
C ALA A 117 -23.66 5.57 17.27
N GLU A 118 -23.86 6.89 17.20
CA GLU A 118 -22.82 7.86 16.84
C GLU A 118 -21.67 7.84 17.86
N GLN A 119 -21.96 7.82 19.16
CA GLN A 119 -20.93 7.71 20.20
C GLN A 119 -20.10 6.44 20.05
N ARG A 120 -20.75 5.29 19.81
CA ARG A 120 -20.03 4.02 19.56
C ARG A 120 -19.16 4.09 18.32
N ALA A 121 -19.65 4.73 17.25
CA ALA A 121 -18.87 4.91 16.02
C ALA A 121 -17.64 5.81 16.26
N MET A 122 -17.80 6.90 17.05
CA MET A 122 -16.68 7.76 17.43
C MET A 122 -15.65 7.03 18.30
N GLU A 123 -16.08 6.34 19.36
CA GLU A 123 -15.19 5.55 20.23
C GLU A 123 -14.40 4.52 19.42
N GLN A 124 -15.07 3.85 18.48
CA GLN A 124 -14.47 2.89 17.57
C GLN A 124 -13.43 3.53 16.63
N ASN A 125 -13.74 4.67 16.03
CA ASN A 125 -12.80 5.38 15.16
C ASN A 125 -11.56 5.87 15.93
N VAL A 126 -11.73 6.33 17.17
CA VAL A 126 -10.60 6.73 18.03
C VAL A 126 -9.71 5.52 18.32
N MET A 127 -10.29 4.36 18.66
CA MET A 127 -9.53 3.14 18.90
C MET A 127 -8.76 2.69 17.65
N ILE A 128 -9.40 2.68 16.48
CA ILE A 128 -8.75 2.34 15.20
C ILE A 128 -7.59 3.30 14.92
N SER A 129 -7.80 4.61 15.07
CA SER A 129 -6.76 5.62 14.85
C SER A 129 -5.56 5.41 15.79
N GLN A 130 -5.79 5.11 17.06
CA GLN A 130 -4.71 4.81 18.02
C GLN A 130 -3.95 3.53 17.67
N GLN A 131 -4.65 2.49 17.21
CA GLN A 131 -4.02 1.24 16.75
C GLN A 131 -3.21 1.46 15.47
N GLU A 132 -3.70 2.26 14.52
CA GLU A 132 -2.94 2.62 13.32
C GLU A 132 -1.70 3.44 13.64
N GLU A 133 -1.78 4.38 14.60
CA GLU A 133 -0.62 5.17 15.04
C GLU A 133 0.45 4.30 15.69
N THR A 134 0.06 3.38 16.58
CA THR A 134 1.02 2.45 17.19
C THR A 134 1.63 1.51 16.17
N LEU A 135 0.85 1.01 15.20
CA LEU A 135 1.38 0.18 14.11
C LEU A 135 2.36 0.96 13.22
N LYS A 136 2.06 2.22 12.88
CA LYS A 136 2.98 3.10 12.15
C LYS A 136 4.29 3.28 12.91
N GLN A 137 4.25 3.55 14.21
CA GLN A 137 5.47 3.63 15.04
C GLN A 137 6.29 2.32 15.01
N VAL A 138 5.63 1.15 15.08
CA VAL A 138 6.31 -0.15 14.97
C VAL A 138 6.92 -0.34 13.57
N LEU A 139 6.22 0.06 12.51
CA LEU A 139 6.71 -0.03 11.14
C LEU A 139 7.86 0.96 10.86
N ASP A 140 7.85 2.13 11.48
CA ASP A 140 8.89 3.16 11.34
C ASP A 140 10.17 2.79 12.12
N THR A 141 10.03 2.12 13.27
CA THR A 141 11.18 1.58 14.02
C THR A 141 11.82 0.37 13.33
N GLN A 142 11.09 -0.32 12.45
CA GLN A 142 11.63 -1.41 11.62
C GLN A 142 12.38 -0.85 10.40
N ILE A 143 13.67 -0.55 10.62
CA ILE A 143 14.61 -0.14 9.57
C ILE A 143 14.69 -1.25 8.51
N GLY A 144 14.39 -0.92 7.24
CA GLY A 144 14.55 -1.83 6.09
C GLY A 144 13.25 -2.27 5.40
N LEU A 145 12.07 -1.93 5.93
CA LEU A 145 10.81 -2.18 5.23
C LEU A 145 10.62 -1.19 4.08
N SER A 146 10.43 -1.71 2.85
CA SER A 146 10.03 -0.85 1.73
C SER A 146 8.63 -0.26 1.98
N GLN A 147 8.39 0.98 1.55
CA GLN A 147 7.08 1.65 1.69
C GLN A 147 5.90 0.84 1.12
N LYS A 148 6.13 0.02 0.09
CA LYS A 148 5.10 -0.88 -0.46
C LYS A 148 4.71 -1.99 0.53
N LEU A 149 5.68 -2.53 1.25
CA LEU A 149 5.46 -3.57 2.25
C LEU A 149 4.77 -3.01 3.49
N GLN A 150 5.16 -1.81 3.94
CA GLN A 150 4.46 -1.11 5.03
C GLN A 150 2.98 -0.86 4.68
N LYS A 151 2.68 -0.40 3.46
CA LYS A 151 1.29 -0.21 3.00
C LYS A 151 0.51 -1.52 2.96
N GLN A 152 1.13 -2.63 2.54
CA GLN A 152 0.49 -3.93 2.53
C GLN A 152 0.15 -4.40 3.95
N VAL A 153 1.05 -4.22 4.92
CA VAL A 153 0.80 -4.55 6.33
C VAL A 153 -0.35 -3.75 6.91
N MET A 154 -0.38 -2.44 6.64
CA MET A 154 -1.48 -1.57 7.07
C MET A 154 -2.82 -2.05 6.48
N MET A 155 -2.86 -2.38 5.19
CA MET A 155 -4.07 -2.87 4.52
C MET A 155 -4.55 -4.22 5.09
N GLU A 156 -3.63 -5.18 5.29
CA GLU A 156 -3.97 -6.46 5.91
C GLU A 156 -4.44 -6.28 7.36
N HIS A 157 -3.85 -5.35 8.11
CA HIS A 157 -4.29 -5.00 9.46
C HIS A 157 -5.70 -4.39 9.47
N GLU A 158 -5.98 -3.45 8.56
CA GLU A 158 -7.30 -2.81 8.42
C GLU A 158 -8.38 -3.83 8.08
N GLN A 159 -8.12 -4.75 7.13
CA GLN A 159 -9.04 -5.84 6.81
C GLN A 159 -9.29 -6.76 8.01
N ASN A 160 -8.23 -7.08 8.76
CA ASN A 160 -8.35 -7.88 9.98
C ASN A 160 -9.16 -7.15 11.06
N LEU A 161 -8.99 -5.83 11.22
CA LEU A 161 -9.78 -5.01 12.14
C LEU A 161 -11.27 -5.02 11.78
N VAL A 162 -11.59 -4.84 10.51
CA VAL A 162 -12.98 -4.90 10.02
C VAL A 162 -13.59 -6.28 10.31
N ALA A 163 -12.87 -7.36 10.02
CA ALA A 163 -13.34 -8.73 10.29
C ALA A 163 -13.52 -9.00 11.80
N LEU A 164 -12.57 -8.59 12.64
CA LEU A 164 -12.63 -8.73 14.09
C LEU A 164 -13.81 -7.93 14.68
N ASN A 165 -13.98 -6.69 14.22
CA ASN A 165 -15.07 -5.83 14.62
C ASN A 165 -16.43 -6.43 14.26
N ASN A 166 -16.59 -6.92 13.03
CA ASN A 166 -17.80 -7.62 12.60
C ASN A 166 -18.07 -8.85 13.47
N HIS A 167 -17.02 -9.63 13.82
CA HIS A 167 -17.15 -10.76 14.73
C HIS A 167 -17.63 -10.34 16.12
N LEU A 168 -17.01 -9.31 16.72
CA LEU A 168 -17.36 -8.78 18.03
C LEU A 168 -18.78 -8.18 18.05
N GLN A 169 -19.17 -7.44 17.01
CA GLN A 169 -20.52 -6.91 16.86
C GLN A 169 -21.56 -8.03 16.77
N MET A 170 -21.29 -9.06 15.96
CA MET A 170 -22.18 -10.21 15.84
C MET A 170 -22.27 -11.00 17.15
N SER A 171 -21.16 -11.20 17.86
CA SER A 171 -21.19 -11.84 19.17
C SER A 171 -21.99 -11.01 20.18
N ARG A 172 -21.74 -9.70 20.25
CA ARG A 172 -22.48 -8.78 21.12
C ARG A 172 -23.98 -8.81 20.84
N MET A 173 -24.39 -8.79 19.57
CA MET A 173 -25.79 -8.90 19.17
C MET A 173 -26.40 -10.25 19.61
N ARG A 174 -25.69 -11.37 19.40
CA ARG A 174 -26.15 -12.70 19.84
C ARG A 174 -26.33 -12.76 21.35
N GLN A 175 -25.38 -12.21 22.10
CA GLN A 175 -25.45 -12.20 23.56
C GLN A 175 -26.55 -11.26 24.07
N GLN A 176 -26.74 -10.10 23.45
CA GLN A 176 -27.88 -9.20 23.73
C GLN A 176 -29.21 -9.89 23.46
N LYS A 177 -29.37 -10.55 22.31
CA LYS A 177 -30.60 -11.30 21.98
C LYS A 177 -30.87 -12.43 22.98
N ARG A 178 -29.84 -13.14 23.44
CA ARG A 178 -29.96 -14.14 24.51
C ARG A 178 -30.40 -13.52 25.84
N LEU A 179 -29.86 -12.35 26.20
CA LEU A 179 -30.28 -11.62 27.39
C LEU A 179 -31.74 -11.19 27.26
N GLU A 180 -32.14 -10.58 26.14
CA GLU A 180 -33.51 -10.17 25.86
C GLU A 180 -34.49 -11.35 25.95
N GLN A 181 -34.13 -12.52 25.41
CA GLN A 181 -34.93 -13.74 25.56
C GLN A 181 -35.08 -14.18 27.02
N ARG A 182 -34.00 -14.13 27.82
CA ARG A 182 -34.08 -14.43 29.27
C ARG A 182 -34.98 -13.44 29.99
N LEU A 183 -34.91 -12.15 29.65
CA LEU A 183 -35.75 -11.11 30.24
C LEU A 183 -37.22 -11.22 29.81
N ALA A 184 -37.48 -11.56 28.55
CA ALA A 184 -38.83 -11.81 28.04
C ALA A 184 -39.47 -12.99 28.77
N ARG A 185 -38.74 -14.11 28.94
CA ARG A 185 -39.21 -15.26 29.73
C ARG A 185 -39.53 -14.89 31.18
N ARG A 186 -38.74 -14.01 31.80
CA ARG A 186 -38.99 -13.53 33.17
C ARG A 186 -40.22 -12.61 33.25
N ARG A 187 -40.40 -11.71 32.28
CA ARG A 187 -41.61 -10.87 32.17
C ARG A 187 -42.87 -11.71 31.98
N ALA A 188 -42.81 -12.76 31.16
CA ALA A 188 -43.90 -13.70 30.98
C ALA A 188 -44.26 -14.39 32.31
N ARG A 189 -43.28 -14.91 33.05
CA ARG A 189 -43.51 -15.51 34.38
C ARG A 189 -44.16 -14.54 35.38
N LEU A 190 -43.73 -13.27 35.42
CA LEU A 190 -44.36 -12.25 36.26
C LEU A 190 -45.81 -11.94 35.83
N ALA A 191 -46.08 -11.96 34.52
CA ALA A 191 -47.43 -11.80 33.99
C ALA A 191 -48.33 -12.99 34.36
N ASP A 192 -47.84 -14.22 34.23
CA ASP A 192 -48.55 -15.43 34.65
C ASP A 192 -48.86 -15.41 36.15
N LEU A 193 -47.91 -14.97 36.98
CA LEU A 193 -48.11 -14.84 38.43
C LEU A 193 -49.19 -13.79 38.73
N ARG A 194 -49.17 -12.63 38.06
CA ARG A 194 -50.21 -11.61 38.20
C ARG A 194 -51.59 -12.14 37.82
N GLN A 195 -51.68 -12.86 36.71
CA GLN A 195 -52.94 -13.43 36.24
C GLN A 195 -53.50 -14.44 37.26
N ARG A 196 -52.66 -15.32 37.81
CA ARG A 196 -53.07 -16.27 38.88
C ARG A 196 -53.58 -15.54 40.12
N MET A 197 -52.91 -14.47 40.54
CA MET A 197 -53.36 -13.68 41.68
C MET A 197 -54.69 -12.95 41.41
N GLU A 198 -54.92 -12.46 40.19
CA GLU A 198 -56.20 -11.89 39.77
C GLU A 198 -57.32 -12.93 39.77
N GLU A 199 -57.06 -14.13 39.26
CA GLU A 199 -58.01 -15.24 39.27
C GLU A 199 -58.37 -15.67 40.71
N GLU A 200 -57.39 -15.77 41.61
CA GLU A 200 -57.63 -16.04 43.03
C GLU A 200 -58.41 -14.92 43.72
N ARG A 201 -58.15 -13.66 43.37
CA ARG A 201 -58.93 -12.52 43.87
C ARG A 201 -60.37 -12.55 43.40
N THR A 202 -60.62 -12.89 42.13
CA THR A 202 -61.99 -13.01 41.62
C THR A 202 -62.77 -14.12 42.32
N LYS A 203 -62.13 -15.28 42.55
CA LYS A 203 -62.74 -16.41 43.27
C LYS A 203 -63.04 -16.09 44.74
N GLN A 204 -62.13 -15.43 45.45
CA GLN A 204 -62.35 -15.08 46.87
C GLN A 204 -63.24 -13.84 47.08
N ALA A 205 -63.37 -12.97 46.07
CA ALA A 205 -64.32 -11.87 46.10
C ALA A 205 -65.78 -12.34 46.14
N GLU A 206 -66.05 -13.56 45.65
CA GLU A 206 -67.37 -14.20 45.72
C GLU A 206 -67.66 -14.83 47.10
N GLU A 207 -66.64 -15.11 47.91
CA GLU A 207 -66.79 -15.86 49.18
C GLU A 207 -66.83 -14.97 50.43
N ASP A 208 -65.93 -13.98 50.58
CA ASP A 208 -65.85 -13.17 51.83
C ASP A 208 -64.96 -11.89 51.71
N PRO A 209 -65.47 -10.66 51.97
CA PRO A 209 -64.72 -9.41 51.77
C PRO A 209 -63.55 -9.18 52.75
N GLU A 210 -63.57 -9.76 53.96
CA GLU A 210 -62.43 -9.66 54.89
C GLU A 210 -61.28 -10.59 54.52
N LYS A 211 -61.58 -11.82 54.06
CA LYS A 211 -60.56 -12.75 53.54
C LYS A 211 -59.87 -12.19 52.30
N MET A 212 -60.61 -11.46 51.46
CA MET A 212 -60.04 -10.77 50.29
C MET A 212 -58.98 -9.73 50.67
N LYS A 213 -59.16 -8.98 51.77
CA LYS A 213 -58.14 -8.03 52.25
C LYS A 213 -56.87 -8.72 52.76
N ILE A 214 -57.01 -9.87 53.42
CA ILE A 214 -55.87 -10.65 53.92
C ILE A 214 -55.10 -11.27 52.75
N LEU A 215 -55.81 -11.87 51.79
CA LEU A 215 -55.23 -12.42 50.56
C LEU A 215 -54.53 -11.35 49.72
N ALA A 216 -55.15 -10.17 49.58
CA ALA A 216 -54.56 -9.07 48.82
C ALA A 216 -53.25 -8.59 49.44
N ARG A 217 -53.12 -8.64 50.77
CA ARG A 217 -51.87 -8.30 51.48
C ARG A 217 -50.81 -9.39 51.30
N SER A 218 -51.14 -10.67 51.42
CA SER A 218 -50.17 -11.77 51.22
C SER A 218 -49.66 -11.82 49.78
N GLN A 219 -50.57 -11.74 48.80
CA GLN A 219 -50.25 -11.69 47.38
C GLN A 219 -49.38 -10.49 47.02
N ASN A 220 -49.61 -9.32 47.64
CA ASN A 220 -48.77 -8.14 47.38
C ASN A 220 -47.35 -8.31 47.95
N ILE A 221 -47.21 -8.98 49.10
CA ILE A 221 -45.89 -9.30 49.68
C ILE A 221 -45.14 -10.30 48.78
N GLU A 222 -45.81 -11.37 48.33
CA GLU A 222 -45.23 -12.36 47.42
C GLU A 222 -44.84 -11.73 46.08
N TYR A 223 -45.71 -10.87 45.53
CA TYR A 223 -45.44 -10.16 44.29
C TYR A 223 -44.23 -9.22 44.42
N GLN A 224 -44.10 -8.49 45.53
CA GLN A 224 -42.94 -7.64 45.78
C GLN A 224 -41.65 -8.45 45.94
N ALA A 225 -41.71 -9.60 46.60
CA ALA A 225 -40.57 -10.52 46.72
C ALA A 225 -40.13 -11.05 45.35
N GLU A 226 -41.08 -11.49 44.52
CA GLU A 226 -40.77 -12.02 43.19
C GLU A 226 -40.27 -10.92 42.23
N VAL A 227 -40.78 -9.69 42.33
CA VAL A 227 -40.26 -8.55 41.58
C VAL A 227 -38.82 -8.25 41.96
N LYS A 228 -38.49 -8.22 43.26
CA LYS A 228 -37.10 -8.03 43.73
C LYS A 228 -36.19 -9.13 43.23
N LYS A 229 -36.64 -10.39 43.34
CA LYS A 229 -35.89 -11.54 42.83
C LYS A 229 -35.63 -11.43 41.33
N VAL A 230 -36.63 -11.05 40.53
CA VAL A 230 -36.47 -10.82 39.08
C VAL A 230 -35.52 -9.66 38.76
N GLN A 231 -35.49 -8.62 39.60
CA GLN A 231 -34.56 -7.50 39.46
C GLN A 231 -33.11 -7.90 39.76
N GLU A 232 -32.86 -8.64 40.85
CA GLU A 232 -31.54 -9.19 41.17
C GLU A 232 -31.05 -10.12 40.06
N ASP A 233 -31.93 -11.01 39.61
CA ASP A 233 -31.70 -11.90 38.48
C ASP A 233 -31.38 -11.13 37.18
N HIS A 234 -32.01 -9.97 36.97
CA HIS A 234 -31.76 -9.10 35.82
C HIS A 234 -30.38 -8.44 35.90
N GLN A 235 -30.00 -7.93 37.07
CA GLN A 235 -28.67 -7.37 37.31
C GLN A 235 -27.59 -8.44 37.12
N ALA A 236 -27.76 -9.63 37.70
CA ALA A 236 -26.84 -10.75 37.52
C ALA A 236 -26.68 -11.14 36.04
N ALA A 237 -27.78 -11.17 35.27
CA ALA A 237 -27.71 -11.48 33.84
C ALA A 237 -26.98 -10.38 33.03
N LEU A 238 -27.10 -9.11 33.42
CA LEU A 238 -26.35 -8.00 32.80
C LEU A 238 -24.86 -8.05 33.15
N GLU A 239 -24.52 -8.41 34.38
CA GLU A 239 -23.13 -8.60 34.81
C GLU A 239 -22.47 -9.78 34.10
N ASP A 240 -23.18 -10.90 33.97
CA ASP A 240 -22.74 -12.05 33.18
C ASP A 240 -22.49 -11.66 31.71
N LEU A 241 -23.39 -10.86 31.12
CA LEU A 241 -23.21 -10.33 29.77
C LEU A 241 -21.95 -9.48 29.67
N ARG A 242 -21.75 -8.54 30.61
CA ARG A 242 -20.56 -7.68 30.64
C ARG A 242 -19.27 -8.49 30.77
N ARG A 243 -19.24 -9.49 31.65
CA ARG A 243 -18.08 -10.37 31.82
C ARG A 243 -17.76 -11.16 30.56
N ARG A 244 -18.78 -11.71 29.89
CA ARG A 244 -18.58 -12.45 28.63
C ARG A 244 -18.11 -11.56 27.50
N LEU A 245 -18.69 -10.36 27.37
CA LEU A 245 -18.21 -9.39 26.38
C LEU A 245 -16.75 -9.01 26.65
N ALA A 246 -16.39 -8.75 27.92
CA ALA A 246 -15.02 -8.42 28.28
C ALA A 246 -14.04 -9.58 27.94
N ALA A 247 -14.41 -10.82 28.27
CA ALA A 247 -13.59 -11.98 27.95
C ALA A 247 -13.43 -12.20 26.44
N GLU A 248 -14.51 -12.10 25.67
CA GLU A 248 -14.47 -12.21 24.21
C GLU A 248 -13.67 -11.07 23.57
N THR A 249 -13.76 -9.84 24.09
CA THR A 249 -12.92 -8.73 23.62
C THR A 249 -11.44 -8.96 23.92
N GLU A 250 -11.11 -9.52 25.08
CA GLU A 250 -9.72 -9.82 25.44
C GLU A 250 -9.15 -10.96 24.57
N GLU A 251 -9.93 -12.00 24.32
CA GLU A 251 -9.56 -13.12 23.45
C GLU A 251 -9.38 -12.66 22.00
N ALA A 252 -10.29 -11.82 21.49
CA ALA A 252 -10.19 -11.23 20.16
C ALA A 252 -8.95 -10.34 20.01
N LEU A 253 -8.60 -9.53 21.02
CA LEU A 253 -7.38 -8.72 21.01
C LEU A 253 -6.12 -9.60 21.04
N LYS A 254 -6.09 -10.67 21.84
CA LYS A 254 -4.96 -11.62 21.83
C LYS A 254 -4.80 -12.30 20.48
N GLU A 255 -5.90 -12.73 19.86
CA GLU A 255 -5.86 -13.34 18.53
C GLU A 255 -5.37 -12.34 17.47
N GLN A 256 -5.75 -11.07 17.58
CA GLN A 256 -5.25 -9.99 16.73
C GLN A 256 -3.74 -9.80 16.91
N ASP A 257 -3.24 -9.73 18.14
CA ASP A 257 -1.81 -9.58 18.45
C ASP A 257 -1.00 -10.76 17.91
N ASP A 258 -1.50 -11.99 18.06
CA ASP A 258 -0.86 -13.21 17.52
C ASP A 258 -0.79 -13.19 15.98
N ARG A 259 -1.86 -12.71 15.32
CA ARG A 259 -1.90 -12.57 13.85
C ARG A 259 -0.92 -11.51 13.38
N LEU A 260 -0.89 -10.35 14.04
CA LEU A 260 0.09 -9.29 13.77
C LEU A 260 1.52 -9.79 13.98
N GLY A 261 1.77 -10.51 15.08
CA GLY A 261 3.06 -11.12 15.36
C GLY A 261 3.51 -12.07 14.26
N LYS A 262 2.61 -12.88 13.70
CA LYS A 262 2.91 -13.77 12.56
C LYS A 262 3.21 -12.99 11.28
N ILE A 263 2.48 -11.91 11.00
CA ILE A 263 2.72 -11.06 9.82
C ILE A 263 4.10 -10.40 9.94
N LEU A 264 4.36 -9.74 11.07
CA LEU A 264 5.66 -9.12 11.36
C LEU A 264 6.81 -10.13 11.31
N GLY A 265 6.64 -11.33 11.86
CA GLY A 265 7.66 -12.38 11.81
C GLY A 265 7.95 -12.85 10.38
N LYS A 266 6.93 -13.03 9.54
CA LYS A 266 7.12 -13.36 8.11
C LYS A 266 7.86 -12.24 7.37
N LEU A 267 7.53 -10.99 7.66
CA LEU A 267 8.17 -9.82 7.05
C LEU A 267 9.63 -9.70 7.45
N GLN A 268 9.95 -9.86 8.73
CA GLN A 268 11.33 -9.86 9.21
C GLN A 268 12.16 -10.95 8.53
N LEU A 269 11.58 -12.14 8.33
CA LEU A 269 12.19 -13.22 7.55
C LEU A 269 12.44 -12.84 6.09
N GLU A 270 11.48 -12.20 5.42
CA GLU A 270 11.62 -11.73 4.04
C GLU A 270 12.65 -10.60 3.90
N VAL A 271 12.71 -9.68 4.87
CA VAL A 271 13.76 -8.64 4.95
C VAL A 271 15.13 -9.30 5.12
N ALA A 272 15.29 -10.21 6.07
CA ALA A 272 16.54 -10.93 6.28
C ALA A 272 16.99 -11.70 5.02
N ARG A 273 16.06 -12.35 4.30
CA ARG A 273 16.34 -13.00 3.02
C ARG A 273 16.83 -12.02 1.95
N ARG A 274 16.21 -10.84 1.85
CA ARG A 274 16.63 -9.80 0.91
C ARG A 274 18.01 -9.25 1.25
N ASP A 275 18.28 -8.99 2.53
CA ASP A 275 19.59 -8.54 3.00
C ASP A 275 20.68 -9.56 2.69
N ASP A 276 20.40 -10.86 2.85
CA ASP A 276 21.34 -11.92 2.49
C ASP A 276 21.57 -12.02 0.98
N ILE A 277 20.55 -11.76 0.15
CA ILE A 277 20.70 -11.66 -1.31
C ILE A 277 21.55 -10.45 -1.67
N ILE A 278 21.31 -9.29 -1.06
CA ILE A 278 22.09 -8.06 -1.29
C ILE A 278 23.55 -8.29 -0.91
N LYS A 279 23.84 -8.91 0.24
CA LYS A 279 25.21 -9.26 0.63
C LYS A 279 25.91 -10.14 -0.42
N LYS A 280 25.22 -11.17 -0.94
CA LYS A 280 25.77 -12.02 -2.01
C LYS A 280 26.02 -11.25 -3.30
N GLN A 281 25.13 -10.31 -3.65
CA GLN A 281 25.31 -9.45 -4.81
C GLN A 281 26.47 -8.47 -4.61
N ASP A 282 26.61 -7.86 -3.44
CA ASP A 282 27.72 -6.97 -3.11
C ASP A 282 29.06 -7.70 -3.13
N GLU A 283 29.11 -8.94 -2.63
CA GLU A 283 30.29 -9.82 -2.76
C GLU A 283 30.62 -10.08 -4.24
N ALA A 284 29.63 -10.45 -5.05
CA ALA A 284 29.82 -10.66 -6.48
C ALA A 284 30.30 -9.39 -7.19
N ILE A 285 29.72 -8.22 -6.88
CA ILE A 285 30.13 -6.92 -7.42
C ILE A 285 31.57 -6.62 -7.03
N ARG A 286 31.96 -6.81 -5.76
CA ARG A 286 33.36 -6.62 -5.32
C ARG A 286 34.32 -7.54 -6.08
N THR A 287 33.97 -8.81 -6.29
CA THR A 287 34.83 -9.72 -7.07
C THR A 287 34.95 -9.29 -8.54
N LEU A 288 33.89 -8.75 -9.13
CA LEU A 288 33.91 -8.19 -10.48
C LEU A 288 34.75 -6.92 -10.53
N GLU A 289 34.58 -5.99 -9.58
CA GLU A 289 35.39 -4.78 -9.45
C GLU A 289 36.88 -5.10 -9.32
N ASP A 290 37.25 -6.11 -8.52
CA ASP A 290 38.62 -6.57 -8.38
C ASP A 290 39.15 -7.22 -9.68
N CYS A 291 38.31 -7.94 -10.41
CA CYS A 291 38.67 -8.44 -11.75
C CYS A 291 38.91 -7.29 -12.73
N PHE A 292 38.03 -6.28 -12.74
CA PHE A 292 38.19 -5.10 -13.60
C PHE A 292 39.46 -4.31 -13.25
N LYS A 293 39.79 -4.15 -11.97
CA LYS A 293 41.07 -3.54 -11.55
C LYS A 293 42.26 -4.32 -12.09
N ARG A 294 42.28 -5.65 -11.92
CA ARG A 294 43.37 -6.50 -12.43
C ARG A 294 43.51 -6.43 -13.95
N VAL A 295 42.40 -6.37 -14.68
CA VAL A 295 42.38 -6.21 -16.13
C VAL A 295 42.90 -4.82 -16.51
N GLY A 296 42.48 -3.77 -15.82
CA GLY A 296 43.01 -2.41 -15.97
C GLY A 296 44.52 -2.34 -15.76
N ASP A 297 45.04 -2.96 -14.70
CA ASP A 297 46.48 -3.06 -14.43
C ASP A 297 47.24 -3.83 -15.52
N TYR A 298 46.61 -4.86 -16.09
CA TYR A 298 47.16 -5.61 -17.22
C TYR A 298 47.26 -4.75 -18.48
N PHE A 299 46.20 -4.01 -18.83
CA PHE A 299 46.22 -3.08 -19.96
C PHE A 299 47.17 -1.91 -19.74
N GLY A 300 47.26 -1.38 -18.52
CA GLY A 300 48.25 -0.36 -18.15
C GLY A 300 49.68 -0.85 -18.35
N ARG A 301 50.01 -2.07 -17.88
CA ARG A 301 51.32 -2.69 -18.11
C ARG A 301 51.59 -2.99 -19.59
N ALA A 302 50.59 -3.46 -20.33
CA ALA A 302 50.73 -3.71 -21.77
C ALA A 302 51.00 -2.41 -22.55
N LYS A 303 50.32 -1.32 -22.19
CA LYS A 303 50.55 0.01 -22.79
C LYS A 303 51.95 0.53 -22.47
N ALA A 304 52.37 0.47 -21.20
CA ALA A 304 53.72 0.86 -20.79
C ALA A 304 54.80 0.02 -21.50
N LYS A 305 54.57 -1.28 -21.69
CA LYS A 305 55.47 -2.16 -22.45
C LYS A 305 55.54 -1.75 -23.93
N GLN A 306 54.40 -1.40 -24.55
CA GLN A 306 54.37 -0.93 -25.92
C GLN A 306 55.10 0.40 -26.10
N GLU A 307 54.92 1.33 -25.15
CA GLU A 307 55.64 2.61 -25.12
C GLU A 307 57.15 2.38 -24.96
N SER A 308 57.57 1.46 -24.08
CA SER A 308 58.97 1.06 -23.93
C SER A 308 59.55 0.49 -25.23
N ILE A 309 58.83 -0.38 -25.94
CA ILE A 309 59.27 -0.94 -27.22
C ILE A 309 59.40 0.15 -28.29
N ASN A 310 58.47 1.09 -28.32
CA ASN A 310 58.52 2.22 -29.25
C ASN A 310 59.74 3.11 -28.95
N LEU A 311 60.00 3.40 -27.66
CA LEU A 311 61.16 4.17 -27.23
C LEU A 311 62.48 3.47 -27.60
N GLU A 312 62.57 2.15 -27.40
CA GLU A 312 63.72 1.36 -27.82
C GLU A 312 63.95 1.40 -29.34
N ARG A 313 62.88 1.39 -30.14
CA ARG A 313 62.97 1.53 -31.59
C ARG A 313 63.46 2.91 -31.99
N GLU A 314 62.96 3.96 -31.35
CA GLU A 314 63.42 5.34 -31.58
C GLU A 314 64.90 5.49 -31.22
N MET A 315 65.33 4.98 -30.06
CA MET A 315 66.74 4.98 -29.66
C MET A 315 67.64 4.24 -30.65
N LYS A 316 67.20 3.09 -31.18
CA LYS A 316 67.95 2.35 -32.21
C LYS A 316 68.08 3.15 -33.50
N LEU A 317 67.01 3.81 -33.94
CA LEU A 317 67.05 4.68 -35.12
C LEU A 317 67.99 5.87 -34.91
N GLU A 318 68.00 6.46 -33.71
CA GLU A 318 68.93 7.52 -33.33
C GLU A 318 70.39 7.04 -33.39
N LEU A 319 70.66 5.83 -32.88
CA LEU A 319 71.99 5.22 -32.92
C LEU A 319 72.46 4.95 -34.36
N ILE A 320 71.57 4.50 -35.23
CA ILE A 320 71.84 4.33 -36.67
C ILE A 320 72.19 5.68 -37.30
N ARG A 321 71.41 6.74 -37.02
CA ARG A 321 71.72 8.09 -37.53
C ARG A 321 73.08 8.61 -37.04
N GLN A 322 73.44 8.32 -35.78
CA GLN A 322 74.75 8.70 -35.24
C GLN A 322 75.89 7.92 -35.89
N THR A 323 75.73 6.62 -36.11
CA THR A 323 76.74 5.80 -36.79
C THR A 323 76.90 6.20 -38.25
N GLU A 324 75.81 6.42 -38.98
CA GLU A 324 75.86 6.97 -40.35
C GLU A 324 76.56 8.32 -40.41
N LYS A 325 76.35 9.18 -39.41
CA LYS A 325 77.04 10.47 -39.31
C LYS A 325 78.53 10.28 -39.08
N ILE A 326 78.93 9.40 -38.17
CA ILE A 326 80.34 9.08 -37.91
C ILE A 326 81.01 8.49 -39.15
N ASP A 327 80.34 7.54 -39.82
CA ASP A 327 80.86 6.92 -41.05
C ASP A 327 81.06 7.96 -42.16
N LYS A 328 80.13 8.91 -42.27
CA LYS A 328 80.24 10.03 -43.21
C LYS A 328 81.40 10.96 -42.84
N ASP A 329 81.52 11.35 -41.58
CA ASP A 329 82.61 12.19 -41.10
C ASP A 329 83.98 11.50 -41.28
N MET A 330 84.05 10.18 -41.07
CA MET A 330 85.23 9.36 -41.34
C MET A 330 85.58 9.28 -42.82
N GLN A 331 84.58 9.11 -43.70
CA GLN A 331 84.80 9.12 -45.15
C GLN A 331 85.31 10.49 -45.63
N GLU A 332 84.77 11.58 -45.10
CA GLU A 332 85.23 12.93 -45.38
C GLU A 332 86.68 13.12 -44.92
N GLN A 333 87.06 12.65 -43.72
CA GLN A 333 88.44 12.69 -43.24
C GLN A 333 89.39 11.85 -44.11
N LEU A 334 89.01 10.63 -44.49
CA LEU A 334 89.84 9.77 -45.33
C LEU A 334 90.11 10.37 -46.71
N VAL A 335 89.11 11.06 -47.29
CA VAL A 335 89.28 11.79 -48.56
C VAL A 335 90.28 12.93 -48.42
N VAL A 336 90.25 13.66 -47.30
CA VAL A 336 91.22 14.74 -47.02
C VAL A 336 92.63 14.17 -46.86
N GLU A 337 92.82 13.10 -46.07
CA GLU A 337 94.13 12.48 -45.87
C GLU A 337 94.71 11.91 -47.18
N LEU A 338 93.88 11.25 -48.01
CA LEU A 338 94.30 10.76 -49.33
C LEU A 338 94.71 11.91 -50.27
N GLN A 339 94.02 13.06 -50.21
CA GLN A 339 94.41 14.24 -50.99
C GLN A 339 95.76 14.81 -50.52
N GLU A 340 96.03 14.84 -49.21
CA GLU A 340 97.30 15.29 -48.67
C GLU A 340 98.46 14.34 -49.01
N GLU A 341 98.25 13.03 -48.96
CA GLU A 341 99.24 12.04 -49.39
C GLU A 341 99.49 12.09 -50.91
N GLU A 342 98.45 12.30 -51.72
CA GLU A 342 98.57 12.50 -53.16
C GLU A 342 99.40 13.76 -53.46
N GLU A 343 99.16 14.88 -52.76
CA GLU A 343 99.96 16.10 -52.91
C GLU A 343 101.43 15.89 -52.49
N ARG A 344 101.69 15.16 -51.39
CA ARG A 344 103.04 14.82 -50.95
C ARG A 344 103.77 13.91 -51.95
N PHE A 345 103.07 12.92 -52.50
CA PHE A 345 103.61 12.01 -53.53
C PHE A 345 103.93 12.76 -54.82
N LEU A 346 103.03 13.66 -55.26
CA LEU A 346 103.28 14.49 -56.44
C LEU A 346 104.43 15.48 -56.23
N ALA A 347 104.62 16.02 -55.02
CA ALA A 347 105.76 16.85 -54.68
C ALA A 347 107.08 16.06 -54.73
N THR A 348 107.11 14.83 -54.21
CA THR A 348 108.30 13.95 -54.29
C THR A 348 108.61 13.50 -55.71
N VAL A 349 107.60 13.21 -56.53
CA VAL A 349 107.78 12.89 -57.96
C VAL A 349 108.29 14.11 -58.74
N ALA A 350 107.86 15.32 -58.40
CA ALA A 350 108.36 16.55 -59.00
C ALA A 350 109.81 16.87 -58.60
N GLU A 351 110.23 16.49 -57.38
CA GLU A 351 111.60 16.65 -56.88
C GLU A 351 112.58 15.60 -57.40
N ALA A 352 112.15 14.35 -57.55
CA ALA A 352 113.01 13.24 -57.95
C ALA A 352 113.15 13.05 -59.47
N SER A 353 112.44 13.84 -60.29
CA SER A 353 112.45 13.68 -61.74
C SER A 353 112.82 14.96 -62.52
N ASP A 354 114.00 14.93 -63.14
CA ASP A 354 114.36 15.76 -64.31
C ASP A 354 113.74 15.20 -65.61
N ILE A 355 112.60 14.50 -65.50
CA ILE A 355 111.91 13.89 -66.64
C ILE A 355 111.13 14.99 -67.37
N PRO A 356 111.32 15.17 -68.69
CA PRO A 356 110.59 16.17 -69.47
C PRO A 356 109.09 15.86 -69.51
N GLU A 357 108.26 16.92 -69.56
CA GLU A 357 106.79 16.88 -69.42
C GLU A 357 106.07 15.94 -70.42
N ASN A 358 106.72 15.55 -71.51
CA ASN A 358 106.18 14.62 -72.49
C ASN A 358 106.38 13.14 -72.12
N ASP A 359 107.46 12.80 -71.42
CA ASP A 359 107.79 11.41 -71.07
C ASP A 359 106.99 10.94 -69.85
N LEU A 360 106.66 11.84 -68.93
CA LEU A 360 105.79 11.58 -67.78
C LEU A 360 104.36 11.25 -68.19
N VAL A 361 103.86 11.88 -69.26
CA VAL A 361 102.54 11.57 -69.85
C VAL A 361 102.54 10.24 -70.59
N VAL A 362 103.66 9.83 -71.17
CA VAL A 362 103.81 8.51 -71.80
C VAL A 362 103.87 7.43 -70.72
N LEU A 363 104.59 7.66 -69.63
CA LEU A 363 104.69 6.73 -68.51
C LEU A 363 103.32 6.49 -67.85
N ILE A 364 102.57 7.56 -67.55
CA ILE A 364 101.20 7.45 -67.00
C ILE A 364 100.26 6.72 -67.97
N LYS A 365 100.38 6.97 -69.28
CA LYS A 365 99.56 6.26 -70.28
C LYS A 365 99.92 4.79 -70.38
N ASN A 366 101.20 4.43 -70.28
CA ASN A 366 101.66 3.04 -70.34
C ASN A 366 101.23 2.27 -69.08
N SER A 367 101.43 2.84 -67.89
CA SER A 367 101.00 2.22 -66.63
C SER A 367 99.48 2.12 -66.50
N ALA A 368 98.72 3.12 -66.98
CA ALA A 368 97.26 3.07 -66.98
C ALA A 368 96.70 2.02 -67.95
N ASN A 369 97.38 1.79 -69.09
CA ASN A 369 97.02 0.73 -70.03
C ASN A 369 97.32 -0.67 -69.45
N GLU A 370 98.41 -0.84 -68.69
CA GLU A 370 98.73 -2.10 -67.99
C GLU A 370 97.73 -2.40 -66.86
N ALA A 371 97.20 -1.38 -66.19
CA ALA A 371 96.19 -1.52 -65.15
C ALA A 371 94.74 -1.68 -65.67
N GLY A 372 94.54 -1.73 -67.00
CA GLY A 372 93.22 -1.88 -67.61
C GLY A 372 92.27 -0.68 -67.43
N MET A 373 92.81 0.52 -67.16
CA MET A 373 91.99 1.73 -66.99
C MET A 373 91.35 2.20 -68.30
N ASP A 374 90.14 2.73 -68.22
CA ASP A 374 89.45 3.34 -69.35
C ASP A 374 90.33 4.44 -69.99
N PRO A 375 90.59 4.39 -71.31
CA PRO A 375 91.38 5.39 -72.04
C PRO A 375 90.92 6.84 -71.85
N ARG A 376 89.64 7.07 -71.56
CA ARG A 376 89.10 8.39 -71.24
C ARG A 376 89.51 8.84 -69.85
N LEU A 377 89.44 7.95 -68.86
CA LEU A 377 89.86 8.23 -67.47
C LEU A 377 91.37 8.46 -67.41
N SER A 378 92.16 7.63 -68.09
CA SER A 378 93.62 7.77 -68.21
C SER A 378 94.03 9.13 -68.81
N LYS A 379 93.33 9.61 -69.85
CA LYS A 379 93.57 10.95 -70.40
C LYS A 379 93.24 12.08 -69.42
N THR A 380 92.21 11.91 -68.60
CA THR A 380 91.81 12.90 -67.60
C THR A 380 92.82 12.93 -66.46
N ILE A 381 93.24 11.77 -65.93
CA ILE A 381 94.27 11.63 -64.89
C ILE A 381 95.61 12.20 -65.38
N ALA A 382 96.04 11.85 -66.60
CA ALA A 382 97.28 12.37 -67.17
C ALA A 382 97.24 13.90 -67.37
N LYS A 383 96.06 14.48 -67.70
CA LYS A 383 95.89 15.94 -67.76
C LYS A 383 95.94 16.58 -66.37
N ASP A 384 95.32 15.95 -65.38
CA ASP A 384 95.21 16.50 -64.02
C ASP A 384 96.55 16.43 -63.29
N VAL A 385 97.27 15.30 -63.39
CA VAL A 385 98.64 15.14 -62.89
C VAL A 385 99.58 16.13 -63.58
N ARG A 386 99.48 16.30 -64.91
CA ARG A 386 100.26 17.31 -65.63
C ARG A 386 99.95 18.73 -65.16
N LYS A 387 98.69 19.07 -64.88
CA LYS A 387 98.28 20.39 -64.38
C LYS A 387 98.79 20.63 -62.95
N ARG A 388 98.69 19.63 -62.07
CA ARG A 388 99.11 19.72 -60.65
C ARG A 388 100.62 19.72 -60.47
N ILE A 389 101.38 18.96 -61.27
CA ILE A 389 102.86 19.06 -61.32
C ILE A 389 103.27 20.45 -61.81
N ARG A 390 102.53 21.05 -62.75
CA ARG A 390 102.75 22.44 -63.18
C ARG A 390 102.50 23.44 -62.05
N SER A 391 101.44 23.25 -61.26
CA SER A 391 101.18 24.05 -60.06
C SER A 391 102.23 23.83 -58.96
N ALA A 392 102.74 22.62 -58.77
CA ALA A 392 103.80 22.32 -57.80
C ALA A 392 105.17 22.90 -58.21
N ARG A 393 105.52 22.86 -59.51
CA ARG A 393 106.71 23.54 -60.05
C ARG A 393 106.56 25.07 -60.04
N GLY A 394 105.36 25.59 -60.31
CA GLY A 394 105.06 27.03 -60.22
C GLY A 394 105.12 27.60 -58.80
N ARG A 395 104.78 26.80 -57.76
CA ARG A 395 104.97 27.18 -56.35
C ARG A 395 106.45 27.21 -55.92
N ARG A 396 107.37 26.64 -56.70
CA ARG A 396 108.82 26.68 -56.46
C ARG A 396 109.41 28.04 -56.82
N ASP A 397 108.92 28.65 -57.90
CA ASP A 397 109.36 29.98 -58.35
C ASP A 397 108.79 31.14 -57.50
N GLU A 398 107.78 30.88 -56.65
CA GLU A 398 107.24 31.83 -55.65
C GLU A 398 107.86 31.65 -54.24
N ALA A 399 108.67 30.61 -54.00
CA ALA A 399 109.32 30.37 -52.71
C ALA A 399 110.79 30.82 -52.66
N ASP A 400 111.39 31.17 -53.80
CA ASP A 400 112.74 31.73 -53.94
C ASP A 400 112.75 33.23 -54.36
N ALA A 401 111.65 33.95 -54.11
CA ALA A 401 111.52 35.43 -54.15
C ALA A 401 110.89 35.93 -52.84
#